data_AF-A0A2E7DGY1-F1
#
_entry.id   AF-A0A2E7DGY1-F1
#
_cell.length_a   1.000
_cell.length_b   1.000
_cell.length_c   1.000
_cell.angle_alpha   90.00
_cell.angle_beta   90.00
_cell.angle_gamma   90.00
#
_symmetry.space_group_name_H-M   'P 1'
#
loop_
_entity.id
_entity.type
_entity.pdbx_description
1 polymer ?
#
loop_
_entity_poly.entity_id
_entity_poly.type
_entity_poly.pdbx_seq_one_letter_code
_entity_poly.pdbx_strand_id
1 'polypeptide(L)'
;MSFDFIFMLTANDNTIPDARERLDEVLAGGARHVGFKDVGLPFDELKDLADRIRAAGGRSYLEVVSLEREAELASAEAAVRLDVDCLLGGIRPSEVTRIISRNPIRYFPFPGRVTGHPSVLEGSIDEIVESAQSLAALEGVHGLDLLAYRFSGDVPACMRAVCEASGKPVVVAGSIDSEARVQAVAAAGAVGFTVGTAALTGEFPADGKGVTAQVRSVLAMTNRAARISTVPRRIALVAHNARKAQLTAWVGRHVHVLERQRLVCTGGTGTMLREAHPSLVIHRLQRGTRGGDQQLGSLVATGELDAVIFFADPKANYSNDVDLIALTRLAIMHDTPIVCSPTAADLVLMACEGVGGTIV
;
A
#
# COMPACT_ATOMS: atom_id res chain seq x y z
N MET A 1 -0.79 -4.34 -1.94
CA MET A 1 -0.49 -3.65 -0.69
C MET A 1 -1.21 -4.36 0.41
N SER A 2 -0.42 -5.10 1.19
CA SER A 2 -0.75 -5.56 2.53
C SER A 2 -1.08 -4.37 3.42
N PHE A 3 -1.81 -4.64 4.50
CA PHE A 3 -2.13 -3.66 5.52
C PHE A 3 -0.87 -3.02 6.10
N ASP A 4 -0.72 -1.70 5.93
CA ASP A 4 0.39 -0.93 6.49
C ASP A 4 -0.07 0.48 6.92
N PHE A 5 0.81 1.28 7.51
CA PHE A 5 0.50 2.65 7.92
C PHE A 5 1.37 3.68 7.19
N ILE A 6 0.84 4.88 7.02
CA ILE A 6 1.49 6.03 6.39
C ILE A 6 1.81 7.03 7.50
N PHE A 7 3.10 7.29 7.73
CA PHE A 7 3.53 8.31 8.68
C PHE A 7 3.40 9.69 8.04
N MET A 8 2.57 10.57 8.59
CA MET A 8 2.40 11.94 8.11
C MET A 8 3.32 12.88 8.89
N LEU A 9 4.28 13.51 8.22
CA LEU A 9 5.18 14.56 8.73
C LEU A 9 4.44 15.89 8.91
N THR A 10 3.25 15.84 9.51
CA THR A 10 2.30 16.95 9.54
C THR A 10 1.69 17.13 10.92
N ALA A 11 1.49 18.37 11.33
CA ALA A 11 0.73 18.75 12.51
C ALA A 11 -0.10 20.00 12.20
N ASN A 12 -1.34 20.05 12.70
CA ASN A 12 -2.27 21.17 12.49
C ASN A 12 -2.37 21.57 11.00
N ASP A 13 -2.58 20.57 10.14
CA ASP A 13 -2.72 20.74 8.70
C ASP A 13 -1.53 21.40 7.98
N ASN A 14 -0.34 21.35 8.57
CA ASN A 14 0.90 21.82 7.96
C ASN A 14 1.97 20.73 8.02
N THR A 15 2.83 20.67 7.00
CA THR A 15 4.11 19.96 7.10
C THR A 15 4.94 20.63 8.19
N ILE A 16 5.47 19.83 9.11
CA ILE A 16 6.20 20.34 10.28
C ILE A 16 7.54 20.98 9.87
N PRO A 17 7.98 22.06 10.54
CA PRO A 17 9.20 22.77 10.18
C PRO A 17 10.47 21.93 10.33
N ASP A 18 10.45 20.91 11.20
CA ASP A 18 11.54 19.95 11.43
C ASP A 18 11.37 18.64 10.63
N ALA A 19 10.54 18.62 9.58
CA ALA A 19 10.21 17.40 8.83
C ALA A 19 11.44 16.66 8.31
N ARG A 20 12.49 17.41 7.94
CA ARG A 20 13.77 16.86 7.46
C ARG A 20 14.48 16.01 8.50
N GLU A 21 14.50 16.46 9.76
CA GLU A 21 15.09 15.74 10.90
C GLU A 21 14.19 14.57 11.29
N ARG A 22 12.87 14.80 11.36
CA ARG A 22 11.90 13.76 11.69
C ARG A 22 11.87 12.63 10.68
N LEU A 23 12.13 12.89 9.39
CA LEU A 23 12.23 11.84 8.38
C LEU A 23 13.29 10.80 8.75
N ASP A 24 14.46 11.22 9.25
CA ASP A 24 15.52 10.29 9.62
C ASP A 24 15.10 9.38 10.79
N GLU A 25 14.40 9.94 11.78
CA GLU A 25 13.81 9.18 12.88
C GLU A 25 12.72 8.21 12.40
N VAL A 26 11.87 8.64 11.46
CA VAL A 26 10.80 7.84 10.86
C VAL A 26 11.39 6.65 10.09
N LEU A 27 12.41 6.89 9.26
CA LEU A 27 13.11 5.86 8.50
C LEU A 27 13.86 4.88 9.40
N ALA A 28 14.52 5.38 10.47
CA ALA A 28 15.19 4.57 11.49
C ALA A 28 14.22 3.76 12.36
N GLY A 29 12.98 4.23 12.49
CA GLY A 29 11.87 3.49 13.08
C GLY A 29 11.39 2.33 12.20
N GLY A 30 11.63 2.41 10.89
CA GLY A 30 11.34 1.36 9.91
C GLY A 30 10.18 1.69 8.96
N ALA A 31 9.53 2.85 9.12
CA ALA A 31 8.46 3.23 8.19
C ALA A 31 9.02 3.47 6.78
N ARG A 32 8.25 3.05 5.78
CA ARG A 32 8.56 3.26 4.36
C ARG A 32 7.46 4.00 3.61
N HIS A 33 6.27 4.14 4.19
CA HIS A 33 5.22 5.00 3.68
C HIS A 33 5.22 6.30 4.48
N VAL A 34 5.59 7.40 3.83
CA VAL A 34 5.75 8.70 4.49
C VAL A 34 5.05 9.77 3.68
N GLY A 35 4.18 10.53 4.33
CA GLY A 35 3.42 11.60 3.72
C GLY A 35 3.69 12.96 4.33
N PHE A 36 3.33 13.99 3.58
CA PHE A 36 3.41 15.40 3.97
C PHE A 36 2.33 16.20 3.22
N LYS A 37 2.21 17.49 3.52
CA LYS A 37 1.31 18.43 2.85
C LYS A 37 2.11 19.43 2.01
N ASP A 38 1.47 20.06 1.05
CA ASP A 38 2.07 21.11 0.20
C ASP A 38 2.22 22.47 0.92
N VAL A 39 1.69 22.57 2.14
CA VAL A 39 1.79 23.74 3.02
C VAL A 39 2.72 23.47 4.21
N GLY A 40 3.34 24.53 4.74
CA GLY A 40 4.21 24.50 5.93
C GLY A 40 5.71 24.59 5.64
N LEU A 41 6.16 24.13 4.47
CA LEU A 41 7.56 24.23 4.03
C LEU A 41 7.69 24.80 2.61
N PRO A 42 8.82 25.44 2.26
CA PRO A 42 9.13 25.81 0.89
C PRO A 42 9.15 24.61 -0.06
N PHE A 43 8.79 24.84 -1.32
CA PHE A 43 8.70 23.78 -2.34
C PHE A 43 9.98 22.96 -2.49
N ASP A 44 11.16 23.60 -2.48
CA ASP A 44 12.44 22.91 -2.64
C ASP A 44 12.75 21.98 -1.45
N GLU A 45 12.31 22.33 -0.25
CA GLU A 45 12.44 21.46 0.93
C GLU A 45 11.49 20.28 0.87
N LEU A 46 10.26 20.48 0.38
CA LEU A 46 9.32 19.39 0.11
C LEU A 46 9.85 18.45 -0.99
N LYS A 47 10.55 18.98 -2.00
CA LYS A 47 11.17 18.18 -3.05
C LYS A 47 12.29 17.30 -2.49
N ASP A 48 13.18 17.88 -1.68
CA ASP A 48 14.23 17.12 -0.98
C ASP A 48 13.63 16.02 -0.09
N LEU A 49 12.52 16.31 0.60
CA LEU A 49 11.81 15.33 1.42
C LEU A 49 11.31 14.14 0.59
N ALA A 50 10.62 14.40 -0.54
CA ALA A 50 10.14 13.36 -1.45
C ALA A 50 11.29 12.50 -2.00
N ASP A 51 12.38 13.13 -2.44
CA ASP A 51 13.55 12.43 -2.99
C ASP A 51 14.25 11.55 -1.94
N ARG A 52 14.36 12.03 -0.69
CA ARG A 52 14.94 11.25 0.40
C ARG A 52 14.07 10.06 0.80
N ILE A 53 12.74 10.21 0.82
CA ILE A 53 11.82 9.09 1.05
C ILE A 53 12.06 8.00 0.01
N ARG A 54 12.09 8.38 -1.27
CA ARG A 54 12.31 7.45 -2.39
C ARG A 54 13.71 6.81 -2.35
N ALA A 55 14.75 7.58 -2.06
CA ALA A 55 16.11 7.07 -1.97
C ALA A 55 16.27 6.02 -0.85
N ALA A 56 15.43 6.08 0.19
CA ALA A 56 15.35 5.09 1.25
C ALA A 56 14.49 3.86 0.89
N GLY A 57 14.06 3.72 -0.36
CA GLY A 57 13.13 2.67 -0.82
C GLY A 57 11.68 2.89 -0.37
N GLY A 58 11.36 4.09 0.13
CA GLY A 58 10.04 4.45 0.59
C GLY A 58 9.12 4.98 -0.51
N ARG A 59 7.86 5.16 -0.14
CA ARG A 59 6.81 5.77 -0.94
C ARG A 59 6.38 7.09 -0.31
N SER A 60 6.38 8.14 -1.13
CA SER A 60 5.98 9.49 -0.79
C SER A 60 4.48 9.74 -1.03
N TYR A 61 3.84 10.44 -0.11
CA TYR A 61 2.44 10.81 -0.18
C TYR A 61 2.30 12.33 -0.02
N LEU A 62 1.56 12.99 -0.91
CA LEU A 62 1.10 14.36 -0.70
C LEU A 62 -0.38 14.33 -0.29
N GLU A 63 -0.74 14.98 0.81
CA GLU A 63 -2.13 15.13 1.23
C GLU A 63 -2.65 16.54 0.90
N VAL A 64 -3.79 16.61 0.22
CA VAL A 64 -4.48 17.87 -0.10
C VAL A 64 -5.18 18.41 1.14
N VAL A 65 -4.86 19.65 1.52
CA VAL A 65 -5.42 20.30 2.71
C VAL A 65 -6.70 21.08 2.42
N SER A 66 -6.76 21.75 1.27
CA SER A 66 -7.80 22.73 0.98
C SER A 66 -9.00 22.13 0.27
N LEU A 67 -10.19 22.61 0.64
CA LEU A 67 -11.45 22.33 -0.08
C LEU A 67 -11.74 23.39 -1.16
N GLU A 68 -10.96 24.47 -1.22
CA GLU A 68 -11.08 25.50 -2.25
C GLU A 68 -10.52 25.00 -3.58
N ARG A 69 -11.25 25.27 -4.67
CA ARG A 69 -10.94 24.72 -5.99
C ARG A 69 -9.53 25.04 -6.45
N GLU A 70 -9.14 26.31 -6.43
CA GLU A 70 -7.84 26.74 -6.92
C GLU A 70 -6.68 26.12 -6.12
N ALA A 71 -6.84 26.04 -4.80
CA ALA A 71 -5.84 25.44 -3.92
C ALA A 71 -5.72 23.92 -4.12
N GLU A 72 -6.83 23.19 -4.25
CA GLU A 72 -6.79 21.74 -4.55
C GLU A 72 -6.08 21.45 -5.88
N LEU A 73 -6.36 22.23 -6.93
CA LEU A 73 -5.68 22.07 -8.21
C LEU A 73 -4.20 22.43 -8.13
N ALA A 74 -3.83 23.45 -7.35
CA ALA A 74 -2.44 23.79 -7.07
C ALA A 74 -1.71 22.65 -6.32
N SER A 75 -2.37 21.98 -5.37
CA SER A 75 -1.82 20.79 -4.71
C SER A 75 -1.59 19.63 -5.69
N ALA A 76 -2.50 19.43 -6.66
CA ALA A 76 -2.32 18.43 -7.71
C ALA A 76 -1.13 18.75 -8.62
N GLU A 77 -0.93 20.01 -8.98
CA GLU A 77 0.26 20.46 -9.74
C GLU A 77 1.54 20.31 -8.91
N ALA A 78 1.48 20.61 -7.61
CA ALA A 78 2.59 20.41 -6.69
C ALA A 78 2.96 18.92 -6.62
N ALA A 79 1.98 18.00 -6.54
CA ALA A 79 2.22 16.56 -6.57
C ALA A 79 3.02 16.13 -7.81
N VAL A 80 2.68 16.65 -8.98
CA VAL A 80 3.41 16.40 -10.23
C VAL A 80 4.83 16.92 -10.16
N ARG A 81 5.03 18.16 -9.72
CA ARG A 81 6.36 18.80 -9.69
C ARG A 81 7.28 18.22 -8.61
N LEU A 82 6.71 17.80 -7.49
CA LEU A 82 7.42 17.11 -6.41
C LEU A 82 7.77 15.67 -6.78
N ASP A 83 7.11 15.14 -7.81
CA ASP A 83 7.22 13.76 -8.26
C ASP A 83 6.88 12.78 -7.12
N VAL A 84 5.75 13.02 -6.43
CA VAL A 84 5.30 12.11 -5.37
C VAL A 84 4.64 10.86 -5.95
N ASP A 85 4.65 9.77 -5.20
CA ASP A 85 4.09 8.50 -5.66
C ASP A 85 2.56 8.43 -5.48
N CYS A 86 2.03 9.15 -4.48
CA CYS A 86 0.62 9.16 -4.12
C CYS A 86 0.11 10.55 -3.79
N LEU A 87 -1.13 10.83 -4.19
CA LEU A 87 -1.90 12.01 -3.83
C LEU A 87 -3.14 11.58 -3.05
N LEU A 88 -3.26 12.02 -1.81
CA LEU A 88 -4.36 11.74 -0.90
C LEU A 88 -5.28 12.95 -0.76
N GLY A 89 -6.57 12.71 -0.65
CA GLY A 89 -7.58 13.72 -0.43
C GLY A 89 -8.02 14.48 -1.68
N GLY A 90 -8.72 15.59 -1.46
CA GLY A 90 -9.41 16.35 -2.49
C GLY A 90 -10.83 15.84 -2.77
N ILE A 91 -11.66 16.72 -3.32
CA ILE A 91 -13.09 16.50 -3.58
C ILE A 91 -13.44 16.73 -5.06
N ARG A 92 -12.46 17.01 -5.93
CA ARG A 92 -12.63 17.30 -7.36
C ARG A 92 -11.87 16.30 -8.23
N PRO A 93 -12.17 15.00 -8.14
CA PRO A 93 -11.38 13.95 -8.76
C PRO A 93 -11.28 14.08 -10.28
N SER A 94 -12.34 14.50 -10.96
CA SER A 94 -12.34 14.65 -12.43
C SER A 94 -11.41 15.75 -12.93
N GLU A 95 -11.11 16.76 -12.10
CA GLU A 95 -10.17 17.82 -12.44
C GLU A 95 -8.74 17.41 -12.07
N VAL A 96 -8.55 16.88 -10.86
CA VAL A 96 -7.26 16.39 -10.37
C VAL A 96 -6.70 15.31 -11.29
N THR A 97 -7.52 14.34 -11.69
CA THR A 97 -7.10 13.26 -12.62
C THR A 97 -6.59 13.80 -13.96
N ARG A 98 -7.13 14.91 -14.48
CA ARG A 98 -6.62 15.53 -15.72
C ARG A 98 -5.21 16.09 -15.55
N ILE A 99 -4.93 16.70 -14.39
CA ILE A 99 -3.61 17.27 -14.06
C ILE A 99 -2.58 16.14 -13.92
N ILE A 100 -2.90 15.10 -13.16
CA ILE A 100 -1.92 14.05 -12.82
C ILE A 100 -1.80 12.94 -13.88
N SER A 101 -2.76 12.79 -14.80
CA SER A 101 -2.88 11.64 -15.73
C SER A 101 -1.63 11.27 -16.54
N ARG A 102 -0.70 12.22 -16.73
CA ARG A 102 0.54 12.03 -17.49
C ARG A 102 1.72 11.58 -16.62
N ASN A 103 1.51 11.42 -15.33
CA ASN A 103 2.52 11.07 -14.35
C ASN A 103 2.09 9.80 -13.59
N PRO A 104 3.04 9.00 -13.08
CA PRO A 104 2.75 7.75 -12.38
C PRO A 104 2.28 7.99 -10.92
N ILE A 105 1.32 8.90 -10.73
CA ILE A 105 0.79 9.27 -9.41
C ILE A 105 -0.49 8.48 -9.13
N ARG A 106 -0.53 7.82 -7.97
CA ARG A 106 -1.73 7.15 -7.49
C ARG A 106 -2.60 8.13 -6.72
N TYR A 107 -3.87 8.21 -7.09
CA TYR A 107 -4.78 9.19 -6.51
C TYR A 107 -5.90 8.56 -5.67
N PHE A 108 -6.11 9.12 -4.48
CA PHE A 108 -7.04 8.66 -3.46
C PHE A 108 -7.90 9.84 -2.97
N PRO A 109 -8.97 10.22 -3.69
CA PRO A 109 -9.89 11.27 -3.26
C PRO A 109 -10.67 10.91 -1.99
N PHE A 110 -11.22 11.92 -1.32
CA PHE A 110 -12.14 11.72 -0.21
C PHE A 110 -13.53 11.24 -0.71
N PRO A 111 -14.05 10.09 -0.25
CA PRO A 111 -15.45 9.73 -0.46
C PRO A 111 -16.38 10.43 0.54
N GLY A 112 -17.61 10.70 0.11
CA GLY A 112 -18.64 11.38 0.88
C GLY A 112 -18.57 12.91 0.77
N ARG A 113 -19.35 13.61 1.61
CA ARG A 113 -19.35 15.08 1.65
C ARG A 113 -18.39 15.55 2.73
N VAL A 114 -17.31 16.24 2.31
CA VAL A 114 -16.31 16.79 3.22
C VAL A 114 -16.48 18.30 3.37
N THR A 115 -16.54 18.78 4.61
CA THR A 115 -16.74 20.20 4.93
C THR A 115 -15.78 20.68 6.03
N GLY A 116 -15.63 22.00 6.12
CA GLY A 116 -14.91 22.64 7.22
C GLY A 116 -13.38 22.48 7.19
N HIS A 117 -12.73 23.11 8.16
CA HIS A 117 -11.31 22.97 8.44
C HIS A 117 -11.12 23.07 9.97
N PRO A 118 -10.74 21.98 10.66
CA PRO A 118 -10.28 20.72 10.10
C PRO A 118 -11.44 19.90 9.50
N SER A 119 -11.15 19.09 8.48
CA SER A 119 -12.18 18.42 7.66
C SER A 119 -13.12 17.50 8.47
N VAL A 120 -14.41 17.54 8.14
CA VAL A 120 -15.49 16.72 8.69
C VAL A 120 -16.13 15.90 7.58
N LEU A 121 -16.40 14.62 7.83
CA LEU A 121 -17.12 13.74 6.91
C LEU A 121 -18.60 13.71 7.29
N GLU A 122 -19.45 14.24 6.41
CA GLU A 122 -20.89 14.35 6.59
C GLU A 122 -21.67 13.35 5.73
N GLY A 123 -22.94 13.14 6.10
CA GLY A 123 -23.88 12.29 5.40
C GLY A 123 -24.17 10.99 6.14
N SER A 124 -25.05 10.18 5.58
CA SER A 124 -25.30 8.80 6.01
C SER A 124 -24.23 7.85 5.45
N ILE A 125 -24.13 6.65 6.02
CA ILE A 125 -23.22 5.61 5.50
C ILE A 125 -23.56 5.29 4.04
N ASP A 126 -24.85 5.23 3.68
CA ASP A 126 -25.30 4.92 2.32
C ASP A 126 -24.84 6.00 1.33
N GLU A 127 -24.94 7.28 1.67
CA GLU A 127 -24.46 8.40 0.84
C GLU A 127 -22.93 8.36 0.66
N ILE A 128 -22.19 8.01 1.72
CA ILE A 128 -20.72 7.87 1.65
C ILE A 128 -20.34 6.67 0.76
N VAL A 129 -21.08 5.57 0.85
CA VAL A 129 -20.88 4.37 0.01
C VAL A 129 -21.16 4.65 -1.46
N GLU A 130 -22.26 5.35 -1.77
CA GLU A 130 -22.60 5.74 -3.14
C GLU A 130 -21.51 6.64 -3.75
N SER A 131 -21.01 7.60 -2.96
CA SER A 131 -19.87 8.44 -3.34
C SER A 131 -18.61 7.58 -3.58
N ALA A 132 -18.28 6.67 -2.67
CA ALA A 132 -17.13 5.77 -2.79
C ALA A 132 -17.16 4.93 -4.07
N GLN A 133 -18.32 4.34 -4.42
CA GLN A 133 -18.50 3.57 -5.65
C GLN A 133 -18.33 4.45 -6.90
N SER A 134 -18.93 5.65 -6.88
CA SER A 134 -18.84 6.60 -7.99
C SER A 134 -17.40 7.04 -8.25
N LEU A 135 -16.67 7.36 -7.19
CA LEU A 135 -15.25 7.72 -7.25
C LEU A 135 -14.37 6.56 -7.72
N ALA A 136 -14.61 5.37 -7.19
CA ALA A 136 -13.86 4.18 -7.56
C ALA A 136 -14.10 3.76 -9.02
N ALA A 137 -15.21 4.16 -9.65
CA ALA A 137 -15.44 3.92 -11.07
C ALA A 137 -14.63 4.85 -12.00
N LEU A 138 -14.09 5.96 -11.49
CA LEU A 138 -13.34 6.93 -12.30
C LEU A 138 -11.97 6.36 -12.73
N GLU A 139 -11.61 6.60 -13.99
CA GLU A 139 -10.26 6.39 -14.50
C GLU A 139 -9.29 7.37 -13.82
N GLY A 140 -8.07 6.92 -13.50
CA GLY A 140 -7.08 7.71 -12.77
C GLY A 140 -7.26 7.75 -11.25
N VAL A 141 -8.41 7.35 -10.72
CA VAL A 141 -8.58 7.10 -9.28
C VAL A 141 -8.05 5.70 -8.96
N HIS A 142 -7.14 5.59 -7.99
CA HIS A 142 -6.46 4.34 -7.66
C HIS A 142 -6.95 3.72 -6.34
N GLY A 143 -7.63 4.51 -5.52
CA GLY A 143 -8.20 4.11 -4.24
C GLY A 143 -8.99 5.27 -3.65
N LEU A 144 -9.31 5.19 -2.36
CA LEU A 144 -10.03 6.23 -1.62
C LEU A 144 -9.28 6.56 -0.33
N ASP A 145 -9.35 7.82 0.07
CA ASP A 145 -8.88 8.29 1.37
C ASP A 145 -10.09 8.57 2.25
N LEU A 146 -10.41 7.70 3.22
CA LEU A 146 -11.62 7.80 4.03
C LEU A 146 -11.31 8.50 5.36
N LEU A 147 -11.92 9.67 5.59
CA LEU A 147 -11.83 10.44 6.84
C LEU A 147 -12.69 9.83 7.98
N ALA A 148 -12.49 8.55 8.28
CA ALA A 148 -13.42 7.74 9.06
C ALA A 148 -13.69 8.29 10.47
N TYR A 149 -12.67 8.71 11.22
CA TYR A 149 -12.87 9.28 12.57
C TYR A 149 -13.21 10.78 12.56
N ARG A 150 -13.46 11.35 11.38
CA ARG A 150 -14.09 12.67 11.21
C ARG A 150 -15.59 12.55 10.87
N PHE A 151 -16.12 11.33 10.84
CA PHE A 151 -17.55 11.02 10.74
C PHE A 151 -18.17 10.93 12.14
N SER A 152 -19.38 11.46 12.31
CA SER A 152 -20.08 11.50 13.61
C SER A 152 -20.94 10.27 13.91
N GLY A 153 -21.10 9.35 12.95
CA GLY A 153 -21.89 8.12 13.12
C GLY A 153 -21.08 6.90 13.57
N ASP A 154 -21.57 5.71 13.22
CA ASP A 154 -20.87 4.45 13.49
C ASP A 154 -19.65 4.29 12.57
N VAL A 155 -18.48 4.67 13.09
CA VAL A 155 -17.20 4.65 12.36
C VAL A 155 -16.82 3.24 11.88
N PRO A 156 -16.82 2.18 12.73
CA PRO A 156 -16.59 0.81 12.26
C PRO A 156 -17.54 0.35 11.16
N ALA A 157 -18.83 0.66 11.25
CA ALA A 157 -19.80 0.30 10.21
C ALA A 157 -19.54 1.05 8.90
N CYS A 158 -19.23 2.34 8.98
CA CYS A 158 -18.87 3.17 7.83
C CYS A 158 -17.63 2.63 7.10
N MET A 159 -16.55 2.34 7.84
CA MET A 159 -15.33 1.79 7.23
C MET A 159 -15.60 0.46 6.51
N ARG A 160 -16.33 -0.48 7.13
CA ARG A 160 -16.67 -1.76 6.51
C ARG A 160 -17.46 -1.57 5.22
N ALA A 161 -18.52 -0.78 5.29
CA ALA A 161 -19.40 -0.55 4.14
C ALA A 161 -18.65 0.06 2.95
N VAL A 162 -17.79 1.06 3.20
CA VAL A 162 -16.97 1.69 2.15
C VAL A 162 -15.92 0.72 1.57
N CYS A 163 -15.23 -0.03 2.43
CA CYS A 163 -14.21 -0.99 1.97
C CYS A 163 -14.83 -2.12 1.12
N GLU A 164 -15.98 -2.65 1.54
CA GLU A 164 -16.70 -3.70 0.79
C GLU A 164 -17.23 -3.18 -0.55
N ALA A 165 -17.75 -1.95 -0.60
CA ALA A 165 -18.42 -1.42 -1.78
C ALA A 165 -17.46 -0.82 -2.83
N SER A 166 -16.31 -0.29 -2.43
CA SER A 166 -15.45 0.51 -3.32
C SER A 166 -14.76 -0.31 -4.43
N GLY A 167 -14.46 -1.59 -4.20
CA GLY A 167 -13.71 -2.43 -5.15
C GLY A 167 -12.25 -1.99 -5.41
N LYS A 168 -11.81 -0.89 -4.80
CA LYS A 168 -10.45 -0.33 -4.85
C LYS A 168 -9.88 -0.19 -3.43
N PRO A 169 -8.56 -0.07 -3.27
CA PRO A 169 -7.94 0.15 -1.95
C PRO A 169 -8.51 1.37 -1.22
N VAL A 170 -8.81 1.22 0.06
CA VAL A 170 -9.21 2.33 0.96
C VAL A 170 -8.11 2.54 2.00
N VAL A 171 -7.61 3.77 2.10
CA VAL A 171 -6.76 4.24 3.19
C VAL A 171 -7.65 4.97 4.18
N VAL A 172 -7.52 4.68 5.47
CA VAL A 172 -8.29 5.39 6.51
C VAL A 172 -7.45 6.51 7.11
N ALA A 173 -7.93 7.74 6.99
CA ALA A 173 -7.33 8.91 7.59
C ALA A 173 -8.22 9.50 8.70
N GLY A 174 -7.59 10.38 9.49
CA GLY A 174 -8.24 11.08 10.58
C GLY A 174 -8.05 10.37 11.92
N SER A 175 -7.31 11.02 12.82
CA SER A 175 -7.30 10.75 14.26
C SER A 175 -7.04 9.27 14.65
N ILE A 176 -6.15 8.54 13.98
CA ILE A 176 -5.73 7.22 14.48
C ILE A 176 -4.67 7.41 15.58
N ASP A 177 -5.01 7.02 16.81
CA ASP A 177 -4.23 7.31 18.03
C ASP A 177 -4.03 6.09 18.95
N SER A 178 -4.56 4.92 18.59
CA SER A 178 -4.62 3.76 19.50
C SER A 178 -4.66 2.43 18.76
N GLU A 179 -4.19 1.37 19.44
CA GLU A 179 -4.19 0.00 18.90
C GLU A 179 -5.60 -0.46 18.53
N ALA A 180 -6.60 -0.11 19.33
CA ALA A 180 -8.00 -0.44 19.07
C ALA A 180 -8.48 0.13 17.72
N ARG A 181 -8.11 1.38 17.40
CA ARG A 181 -8.43 1.98 16.10
C ARG A 181 -7.69 1.30 14.96
N VAL A 182 -6.40 0.99 15.12
CA VAL A 182 -5.60 0.25 14.13
C VAL A 182 -6.23 -1.12 13.81
N GLN A 183 -6.64 -1.86 14.84
CA GLN A 183 -7.33 -3.14 14.68
C GLN A 183 -8.69 -2.99 13.98
N ALA A 184 -9.46 -1.96 14.33
CA ALA A 184 -10.74 -1.68 13.68
C ALA A 184 -10.58 -1.36 12.19
N VAL A 185 -9.55 -0.60 11.80
CA VAL A 185 -9.23 -0.32 10.40
C VAL A 185 -8.88 -1.62 9.66
N ALA A 186 -8.00 -2.45 10.21
CA ALA A 186 -7.61 -3.72 9.59
C ALA A 186 -8.80 -4.66 9.40
N ALA A 187 -9.63 -4.81 10.43
CA ALA A 187 -10.83 -5.64 10.40
C ALA A 187 -11.89 -5.11 9.42
N ALA A 188 -11.90 -3.81 9.16
CA ALA A 188 -12.82 -3.21 8.19
C ALA A 188 -12.45 -3.48 6.72
N GLY A 189 -11.25 -4.01 6.45
CA GLY A 189 -10.79 -4.30 5.08
C GLY A 189 -10.09 -3.14 4.38
N ALA A 190 -9.71 -2.09 5.12
CA ALA A 190 -8.85 -1.04 4.58
C ALA A 190 -7.43 -1.57 4.34
N VAL A 191 -6.72 -0.99 3.37
CA VAL A 191 -5.34 -1.38 3.03
C VAL A 191 -4.29 -0.66 3.87
N GLY A 192 -4.71 0.35 4.63
CA GLY A 192 -3.83 1.08 5.51
C GLY A 192 -4.48 2.29 6.14
N PHE A 193 -3.68 3.05 6.87
CA PHE A 193 -4.15 4.22 7.59
C PHE A 193 -3.05 5.28 7.74
N THR A 194 -3.44 6.52 8.00
CA THR A 194 -2.51 7.61 8.27
C THR A 194 -2.33 7.85 9.77
N VAL A 195 -1.09 8.15 10.18
CA VAL A 195 -0.75 8.60 11.54
C VAL A 195 0.19 9.78 11.43
N GLY A 196 -0.20 10.91 12.00
CA GLY A 196 0.65 12.11 12.05
C GLY A 196 0.87 12.57 13.48
N THR A 197 0.07 13.56 13.89
CA THR A 197 0.20 14.24 15.19
C THR A 197 0.35 13.28 16.37
N ALA A 198 -0.48 12.23 16.48
CA ALA A 198 -0.41 11.29 17.60
C ALA A 198 0.97 10.62 17.78
N ALA A 199 1.67 10.28 16.69
CA ALA A 199 3.02 9.72 16.79
C ALA A 199 4.09 10.80 17.04
N LEU A 200 3.87 12.03 16.56
CA LEU A 200 4.75 13.17 16.84
C LEU A 200 4.67 13.63 18.31
N THR A 201 3.48 13.54 18.92
CA THR A 201 3.21 13.94 20.31
C THR A 201 3.45 12.81 21.33
N GLY A 202 3.70 11.59 20.87
CA GLY A 202 4.06 10.47 21.73
C GLY A 202 2.87 9.72 22.35
N GLU A 203 1.71 9.71 21.68
CA GLU A 203 0.47 9.14 22.22
C GLU A 203 0.43 7.61 22.21
N PHE A 204 1.22 6.94 21.36
CA PHE A 204 1.24 5.48 21.30
C PHE A 204 2.08 4.88 22.44
N PRO A 205 1.72 3.68 22.94
CA PRO A 205 2.50 2.98 23.96
C PRO A 205 3.83 2.48 23.37
N ALA A 206 4.90 3.27 23.49
CA ALA A 206 6.22 2.96 22.96
C ALA A 206 7.23 2.62 24.04
N ASP A 207 8.12 1.68 23.75
CA ASP A 207 9.31 1.40 24.56
C ASP A 207 10.41 2.41 24.21
N GLY A 208 10.37 3.57 24.88
CA GLY A 208 11.29 4.69 24.66
C GLY A 208 10.59 6.00 24.34
N LYS A 209 11.40 7.02 24.04
CA LYS A 209 10.93 8.37 23.69
C LYS A 209 11.27 8.69 22.23
N GLY A 210 10.56 9.69 21.68
CA GLY A 210 10.81 10.23 20.34
C GLY A 210 10.13 9.45 19.22
N VAL A 211 10.23 9.99 18.01
CA VAL A 211 9.48 9.51 16.84
C VAL A 211 9.90 8.09 16.45
N THR A 212 11.18 7.74 16.54
CA THR A 212 11.67 6.38 16.27
C THR A 212 10.95 5.32 17.10
N ALA A 213 10.76 5.57 18.40
CA ALA A 213 10.07 4.64 19.29
C ALA A 213 8.57 4.55 18.98
N GLN A 214 7.95 5.69 18.66
CA GLN A 214 6.55 5.76 18.26
C GLN A 214 6.30 5.00 16.95
N VAL A 215 7.13 5.20 15.93
CA VAL A 215 7.04 4.47 14.65
C VAL A 215 7.16 2.96 14.86
N ARG A 216 8.12 2.50 15.68
CA ARG A 216 8.25 1.08 16.02
C ARG A 216 7.02 0.53 16.72
N SER A 217 6.44 1.31 17.63
CA SER A 217 5.21 0.94 18.33
C SER A 217 4.04 0.78 17.35
N VAL A 218 3.83 1.77 16.46
CA VAL A 218 2.79 1.72 15.42
C VAL A 218 3.02 0.54 14.49
N LEU A 219 4.23 0.31 13.98
CA LEU A 219 4.57 -0.88 13.16
C LEU A 219 4.25 -2.19 13.88
N ALA A 220 4.57 -2.30 15.17
CA ALA A 220 4.26 -3.49 15.94
C ALA A 220 2.74 -3.74 16.05
N MET A 221 1.95 -2.68 16.26
CA MET A 221 0.48 -2.74 16.24
C MET A 221 -0.04 -3.11 14.85
N THR A 222 0.47 -2.48 13.79
CA THR A 222 0.14 -2.76 12.40
C THR A 222 0.39 -4.22 12.05
N ASN A 223 1.54 -4.77 12.44
CA ASN A 223 1.88 -6.19 12.21
C ASN A 223 0.94 -7.16 12.93
N ARG A 224 0.47 -6.83 14.14
CA ARG A 224 -0.54 -7.61 14.84
C ARG A 224 -1.90 -7.51 14.14
N ALA A 225 -2.31 -6.30 13.77
CA ALA A 225 -3.56 -6.03 13.07
C ALA A 225 -3.59 -6.64 11.66
N ALA A 226 -2.46 -6.72 10.97
CA ALA A 226 -2.35 -7.36 9.65
C ALA A 226 -2.76 -8.85 9.67
N ARG A 227 -2.68 -9.52 10.84
CA ARG A 227 -3.12 -10.93 11.00
C ARG A 227 -4.64 -11.10 11.01
N ILE A 228 -5.38 -10.03 11.31
CA ILE A 228 -6.85 -9.98 11.26
C ILE A 228 -7.35 -9.23 10.02
N SER A 229 -6.44 -8.68 9.21
CA SER A 229 -6.80 -8.01 7.97
C SER A 229 -7.43 -8.99 6.99
N THR A 230 -8.51 -8.57 6.34
CA THR A 230 -9.21 -9.34 5.32
C THR A 230 -8.71 -9.07 3.91
N VAL A 231 -7.74 -8.14 3.75
CA VAL A 231 -7.21 -7.73 2.45
C VAL A 231 -6.32 -8.84 1.86
N PRO A 232 -6.67 -9.39 0.68
CA PRO A 232 -5.81 -10.34 -0.02
C PRO A 232 -4.46 -9.73 -0.39
N ARG A 233 -3.37 -10.40 -0.06
CA ARG A 233 -2.04 -10.06 -0.57
C ARG A 233 -1.92 -10.42 -2.05
N ARG A 234 -1.09 -9.69 -2.77
CA ARG A 234 -0.76 -9.91 -4.17
C ARG A 234 0.60 -10.57 -4.27
N ILE A 235 0.60 -11.86 -4.58
CA ILE A 235 1.82 -12.69 -4.56
C ILE A 235 2.11 -13.16 -5.98
N ALA A 236 3.31 -12.86 -6.47
CA ALA A 236 3.78 -13.42 -7.72
C ALA A 236 4.36 -14.81 -7.52
N LEU A 237 3.92 -15.79 -8.32
CA LEU A 237 4.49 -17.13 -8.39
C LEU A 237 5.15 -17.34 -9.75
N VAL A 238 6.46 -17.57 -9.74
CA VAL A 238 7.28 -17.75 -10.94
C VAL A 238 8.17 -18.97 -10.77
N ALA A 239 8.52 -19.64 -11.87
CA ALA A 239 9.40 -20.78 -11.83
C ALA A 239 10.15 -20.93 -13.15
N HIS A 240 11.41 -21.34 -13.07
CA HIS A 240 12.08 -21.95 -14.22
C HIS A 240 11.39 -23.26 -14.62
N ASN A 241 11.52 -23.63 -15.89
CA ASN A 241 10.89 -24.84 -16.42
C ASN A 241 11.23 -26.10 -15.61
N ALA A 242 12.49 -26.27 -15.22
CA ALA A 242 12.94 -27.41 -14.42
C ALA A 242 12.36 -27.44 -12.98
N ARG A 243 11.81 -26.32 -12.49
CA ARG A 243 11.28 -26.18 -11.11
C ARG A 243 9.76 -26.08 -11.04
N LYS A 244 9.07 -26.07 -12.17
CA LYS A 244 7.61 -26.00 -12.27
C LYS A 244 6.87 -27.14 -11.55
N ALA A 245 7.37 -28.36 -11.65
CA ALA A 245 6.81 -29.50 -10.90
C ALA A 245 6.91 -29.28 -9.38
N GLN A 246 8.04 -28.76 -8.92
CA GLN A 246 8.24 -28.45 -7.50
C GLN A 246 7.33 -27.31 -7.03
N LEU A 247 7.17 -26.24 -7.83
CA LEU A 247 6.23 -25.16 -7.51
C LEU A 247 4.79 -25.70 -7.44
N THR A 248 4.37 -26.56 -8.37
CA THR A 248 3.03 -27.16 -8.36
C THR A 248 2.78 -27.98 -7.10
N ALA A 249 3.75 -28.79 -6.70
CA ALA A 249 3.67 -29.57 -5.46
C ALA A 249 3.67 -28.68 -4.21
N TRP A 250 4.43 -27.58 -4.22
CA TRP A 250 4.42 -26.59 -3.13
C TRP A 250 3.06 -25.90 -3.02
N VAL A 251 2.51 -25.40 -4.14
CA VAL A 251 1.18 -24.79 -4.17
C VAL A 251 0.11 -25.76 -3.64
N GLY A 252 0.19 -27.05 -3.98
CA GLY A 252 -0.76 -28.06 -3.47
C GLY A 252 -0.74 -28.21 -1.96
N ARG A 253 0.41 -28.02 -1.29
CA ARG A 253 0.48 -28.04 0.18
C ARG A 253 -0.11 -26.79 0.82
N HIS A 254 -0.03 -25.64 0.15
CA HIS A 254 -0.45 -24.34 0.67
C HIS A 254 -1.72 -23.78 0.02
N VAL A 255 -2.48 -24.60 -0.71
CA VAL A 255 -3.64 -24.16 -1.50
C VAL A 255 -4.64 -23.38 -0.64
N HIS A 256 -4.91 -23.84 0.58
CA HIS A 256 -5.83 -23.21 1.53
C HIS A 256 -5.47 -21.77 1.93
N VAL A 257 -4.17 -21.43 1.96
CA VAL A 257 -3.69 -20.07 2.21
C VAL A 257 -3.74 -19.26 0.91
N LEU A 258 -3.27 -19.85 -0.19
CA LEU A 258 -3.12 -19.21 -1.49
C LEU A 258 -4.46 -18.85 -2.16
N GLU A 259 -5.53 -19.61 -1.90
CA GLU A 259 -6.89 -19.32 -2.37
C GLU A 259 -7.44 -17.98 -1.87
N ARG A 260 -6.95 -17.52 -0.72
CA ARG A 260 -7.34 -16.24 -0.12
C ARG A 260 -6.51 -15.07 -0.64
N GLN A 261 -5.50 -15.33 -1.47
CA GLN A 261 -4.58 -14.33 -2.00
C GLN A 261 -4.89 -14.05 -3.47
N ARG A 262 -4.39 -12.93 -3.97
CA ARG A 262 -4.40 -12.60 -5.41
C ARG A 262 -3.09 -13.06 -6.02
N LEU A 263 -3.13 -14.11 -6.84
CA LEU A 263 -1.92 -14.68 -7.42
C LEU A 263 -1.63 -14.07 -8.80
N VAL A 264 -0.37 -13.73 -9.04
CA VAL A 264 0.13 -13.29 -10.35
C VAL A 264 1.15 -14.30 -10.85
N CYS A 265 1.03 -14.75 -12.10
CA CYS A 265 1.96 -15.74 -12.65
C CYS A 265 2.36 -15.40 -14.08
N THR A 266 3.62 -15.67 -14.45
CA THR A 266 4.03 -15.65 -15.86
C THR A 266 3.36 -16.79 -16.64
N GLY A 267 3.21 -16.61 -17.94
CA GLY A 267 2.27 -17.37 -18.76
C GLY A 267 2.36 -18.89 -18.63
N GLY A 268 3.56 -19.47 -18.69
CA GLY A 268 3.73 -20.91 -18.61
C GLY A 268 3.51 -21.48 -17.20
N THR A 269 3.84 -20.71 -16.16
CA THR A 269 3.60 -21.09 -14.76
C THR A 269 2.12 -20.98 -14.42
N GLY A 270 1.46 -19.89 -14.83
CA GLY A 270 0.04 -19.68 -14.58
C GLY A 270 -0.85 -20.71 -15.25
N THR A 271 -0.56 -21.12 -16.50
CA THR A 271 -1.32 -22.18 -17.17
C THR A 271 -1.27 -23.50 -16.38
N MET A 272 -0.06 -23.94 -16.03
CA MET A 272 0.16 -25.17 -15.27
C MET A 272 -0.55 -25.14 -13.90
N LEU A 273 -0.45 -24.03 -13.16
CA LEU A 273 -1.07 -23.93 -11.84
C LEU A 273 -2.61 -23.90 -11.91
N ARG A 274 -3.21 -23.25 -12.91
CA ARG A 274 -4.67 -23.25 -13.10
C ARG A 274 -5.21 -24.63 -13.45
N GLU A 275 -4.46 -25.41 -14.22
CA GLU A 275 -4.82 -26.80 -14.55
C GLU A 275 -4.73 -27.71 -13.32
N ALA A 276 -3.68 -27.58 -12.52
CA ALA A 276 -3.47 -28.40 -11.33
C ALA A 276 -4.37 -28.01 -10.14
N HIS A 277 -4.68 -26.71 -9.99
CA HIS A 277 -5.41 -26.15 -8.84
C HIS A 277 -6.49 -25.15 -9.31
N PRO A 278 -7.64 -25.64 -9.82
CA PRO A 278 -8.67 -24.80 -10.43
C PRO A 278 -9.35 -23.78 -9.50
N SER A 279 -9.25 -23.98 -8.18
CA SER A 279 -9.78 -23.07 -7.16
C SER A 279 -8.98 -21.78 -7.03
N LEU A 280 -7.74 -21.72 -7.54
CA LEU A 280 -6.89 -20.55 -7.43
C LEU A 280 -7.28 -19.44 -8.43
N VAL A 281 -7.43 -18.23 -7.91
CA VAL A 281 -7.63 -17.02 -8.72
C VAL A 281 -6.26 -16.49 -9.17
N ILE A 282 -5.85 -16.87 -10.38
CA ILE A 282 -4.55 -16.52 -10.97
C ILE A 282 -4.72 -15.47 -12.09
N HIS A 283 -4.13 -14.29 -11.91
CA HIS A 283 -3.89 -13.33 -12.97
C HIS A 283 -2.65 -13.74 -13.77
N ARG A 284 -2.85 -14.07 -15.05
CA ARG A 284 -1.80 -14.62 -15.91
C ARG A 284 -1.20 -13.52 -16.80
N LEU A 285 0.09 -13.26 -16.61
CA LEU A 285 0.90 -12.42 -17.47
C LEU A 285 1.30 -13.15 -18.77
N GLN A 286 2.01 -12.46 -19.66
CA GLN A 286 2.60 -13.08 -20.83
C GLN A 286 3.63 -14.15 -20.43
N ARG A 287 4.02 -15.00 -21.39
CA ARG A 287 5.16 -15.91 -21.19
C ARG A 287 6.42 -15.07 -20.98
N GLY A 288 7.37 -15.56 -20.18
CA GLY A 288 8.64 -14.86 -19.95
C GLY A 288 9.35 -14.44 -21.24
N THR A 289 9.47 -15.39 -22.18
CA THR A 289 10.01 -15.18 -23.54
C THR A 289 9.24 -14.19 -24.43
N ARG A 290 8.09 -13.69 -23.98
CA ARG A 290 7.28 -12.66 -24.65
C ARG A 290 7.19 -11.36 -23.84
N GLY A 291 8.03 -11.20 -22.82
CA GLY A 291 8.04 -10.01 -21.96
C GLY A 291 7.26 -10.15 -20.66
N GLY A 292 6.81 -11.36 -20.29
CA GLY A 292 6.13 -11.61 -19.02
C GLY A 292 6.98 -11.27 -17.79
N ASP A 293 8.30 -11.45 -17.88
CA ASP A 293 9.22 -11.12 -16.79
C ASP A 293 9.36 -9.60 -16.62
N GLN A 294 9.30 -8.84 -17.71
CA GLN A 294 9.28 -7.37 -17.68
C GLN A 294 7.93 -6.82 -17.17
N GLN A 295 6.81 -7.47 -17.51
CA GLN A 295 5.51 -7.16 -16.91
C GLN A 295 5.54 -7.36 -15.39
N LEU A 296 6.18 -8.45 -14.94
CA LEU A 296 6.34 -8.69 -13.52
C LEU A 296 7.24 -7.65 -12.85
N GLY A 297 8.36 -7.29 -13.48
CA GLY A 297 9.24 -6.21 -13.03
C GLY A 297 8.49 -4.87 -12.90
N SER A 298 7.60 -4.55 -13.85
CA SER A 298 6.74 -3.37 -13.77
C SER A 298 5.82 -3.39 -12.54
N LEU A 299 5.25 -4.54 -12.18
CA LEU A 299 4.42 -4.67 -10.98
C LEU A 299 5.22 -4.50 -9.68
N VAL A 300 6.49 -4.93 -9.65
CA VAL A 300 7.40 -4.62 -8.54
C VAL A 300 7.68 -3.12 -8.48
N ALA A 301 8.04 -2.51 -9.61
CA ALA A 301 8.43 -1.10 -9.67
C ALA A 301 7.28 -0.13 -9.32
N THR A 302 6.04 -0.57 -9.52
CA THR A 302 4.81 0.19 -9.18
C THR A 302 4.25 -0.20 -7.82
N GLY A 303 4.90 -1.12 -7.09
CA GLY A 303 4.49 -1.60 -5.78
C GLY A 303 3.09 -2.23 -5.77
N GLU A 304 2.77 -2.98 -6.83
CA GLU A 304 1.53 -3.73 -7.02
C GLU A 304 1.62 -5.17 -6.46
N LEU A 305 2.81 -5.60 -6.01
CA LEU A 305 3.07 -6.91 -5.41
C LEU A 305 3.50 -6.77 -3.95
N ASP A 306 3.02 -7.69 -3.12
CA ASP A 306 3.40 -7.81 -1.72
C ASP A 306 4.53 -8.84 -1.51
N ALA A 307 4.70 -9.77 -2.46
CA ALA A 307 5.82 -10.70 -2.49
C ALA A 307 6.03 -11.31 -3.89
N VAL A 308 7.26 -11.74 -4.16
CA VAL A 308 7.66 -12.54 -5.31
C VAL A 308 8.24 -13.86 -4.81
N ILE A 309 7.60 -14.96 -5.18
CA ILE A 309 8.08 -16.32 -4.93
C ILE A 309 8.57 -16.90 -6.26
N PHE A 310 9.88 -16.97 -6.41
CA PHE A 310 10.53 -17.47 -7.62
C PHE A 310 11.17 -18.84 -7.34
N PHE A 311 10.69 -19.90 -7.96
CA PHE A 311 11.34 -21.20 -7.92
C PHE A 311 12.48 -21.25 -8.95
N ALA A 312 13.64 -20.73 -8.54
CA ALA A 312 14.81 -20.55 -9.41
C ALA A 312 15.57 -21.88 -9.55
N ASP A 313 16.06 -22.16 -10.75
CA ASP A 313 16.93 -23.31 -11.02
C ASP A 313 18.40 -22.89 -10.89
N PRO A 314 19.14 -23.37 -9.87
CA PRO A 314 20.53 -22.99 -9.71
C PRO A 314 21.48 -23.63 -10.73
N LYS A 315 20.98 -24.55 -11.57
CA LYS A 315 21.75 -25.14 -12.67
C LYS A 315 21.49 -24.42 -13.99
N ALA A 316 20.57 -23.45 -14.03
CA ALA A 316 20.44 -22.57 -15.16
C ALA A 316 21.74 -21.75 -15.31
N ASN A 317 22.19 -21.51 -16.54
CA ASN A 317 23.40 -20.72 -16.79
C ASN A 317 23.17 -19.27 -16.32
N TYR A 318 23.62 -18.96 -15.09
CA TYR A 318 23.40 -17.68 -14.43
C TYR A 318 23.92 -16.46 -15.21
N SER A 319 24.95 -16.62 -16.05
CA SER A 319 25.45 -15.54 -16.92
C SER A 319 24.42 -15.08 -17.95
N ASN A 320 23.34 -15.85 -18.17
CA ASN A 320 22.28 -15.56 -19.13
C ASN A 320 20.92 -15.31 -18.46
N ASP A 321 20.78 -15.48 -17.15
CA ASP A 321 19.52 -15.23 -16.45
C ASP A 321 19.41 -13.75 -16.04
N VAL A 322 19.50 -12.91 -17.06
CA VAL A 322 19.43 -11.44 -16.93
C VAL A 322 18.08 -10.99 -16.36
N ASP A 323 17.02 -11.78 -16.58
CA ASP A 323 15.68 -11.49 -16.10
C ASP A 323 15.56 -11.68 -14.57
N LEU A 324 16.10 -12.76 -14.01
CA LEU A 324 16.13 -12.94 -12.55
C LEU A 324 16.97 -11.86 -11.86
N ILE A 325 18.12 -11.48 -12.45
CA ILE A 325 18.97 -10.41 -11.94
C ILE A 325 18.22 -9.08 -11.95
N ALA A 326 17.57 -8.74 -13.08
CA ALA A 326 16.80 -7.51 -13.20
C ALA A 326 15.62 -7.46 -12.21
N LEU A 327 14.88 -8.57 -12.08
CA LEU A 327 13.77 -8.68 -11.14
C LEU A 327 14.24 -8.56 -9.68
N THR A 328 15.35 -9.21 -9.32
CA THR A 328 15.94 -9.12 -7.98
C THR A 328 16.39 -7.69 -7.67
N ARG A 329 17.01 -7.01 -8.64
CA ARG A 329 17.41 -5.60 -8.50
C ARG A 329 16.21 -4.69 -8.25
N LEU A 330 15.13 -4.86 -8.99
CA LEU A 330 13.89 -4.10 -8.78
C LEU A 330 13.28 -4.41 -7.41
N ALA A 331 13.24 -5.68 -7.01
CA ALA A 331 12.72 -6.08 -5.71
C ALA A 331 13.50 -5.44 -4.55
N ILE A 332 14.83 -5.40 -4.63
CA ILE A 332 15.69 -4.71 -3.66
C ILE A 332 15.44 -3.19 -3.67
N MET A 333 15.36 -2.58 -4.85
CA MET A 333 15.15 -1.14 -5.01
C MET A 333 13.82 -0.67 -4.41
N HIS A 334 12.77 -1.48 -4.52
CA HIS A 334 11.42 -1.17 -4.07
C HIS A 334 11.02 -1.90 -2.77
N ASP A 335 12.00 -2.44 -2.03
CA ASP A 335 11.82 -3.17 -0.76
C ASP A 335 10.71 -4.24 -0.83
N THR A 336 10.59 -4.91 -1.98
CA THR A 336 9.60 -5.97 -2.21
C THR A 336 10.23 -7.33 -1.88
N PRO A 337 9.65 -8.14 -0.98
CA PRO A 337 10.18 -9.46 -0.68
C PRO A 337 10.28 -10.34 -1.93
N ILE A 338 11.48 -10.83 -2.23
CA ILE A 338 11.74 -11.84 -3.26
C ILE A 338 12.42 -13.05 -2.64
N VAL A 339 11.82 -14.23 -2.81
CA VAL A 339 12.34 -15.49 -2.27
C VAL A 339 12.55 -16.51 -3.38
N CYS A 340 13.72 -17.16 -3.36
CA CYS A 340 14.16 -18.02 -4.45
C CYS A 340 14.16 -19.53 -4.14
N SER A 341 13.63 -19.93 -2.97
CA SER A 341 13.60 -21.31 -2.51
C SER A 341 12.26 -21.66 -1.85
N PRO A 342 11.84 -22.95 -1.87
CA PRO A 342 10.59 -23.37 -1.25
C PRO A 342 10.53 -23.06 0.25
N THR A 343 11.62 -23.30 0.99
CA THR A 343 11.66 -23.04 2.44
C THR A 343 11.52 -21.55 2.76
N ALA A 344 12.10 -20.67 1.93
CA ALA A 344 11.88 -19.23 2.09
C ALA A 344 10.46 -18.82 1.68
N ALA A 345 9.85 -19.51 0.71
CA ALA A 345 8.44 -19.33 0.35
C ALA A 345 7.50 -19.71 1.50
N ASP A 346 7.80 -20.77 2.25
CA ASP A 346 7.06 -21.16 3.45
C ASP A 346 7.05 -20.02 4.50
N LEU A 347 8.21 -19.40 4.74
CA LEU A 347 8.33 -18.26 5.67
C LEU A 347 7.49 -17.05 5.24
N VAL A 348 7.40 -16.77 3.93
CA VAL A 348 6.53 -15.70 3.40
C VAL A 348 5.06 -16.02 3.64
N LEU A 349 4.64 -17.28 3.47
CA LEU A 349 3.26 -17.69 3.71
C LEU A 349 2.89 -17.73 5.20
N MET A 350 3.82 -17.99 6.11
CA MET A 350 3.56 -17.89 7.55
C MET A 350 3.09 -16.49 7.95
N ALA A 351 3.57 -15.43 7.29
CA ALA A 351 3.07 -14.07 7.51
C ALA A 351 1.62 -13.86 6.99
N CYS A 352 1.14 -14.78 6.15
CA CYS A 352 -0.21 -14.80 5.59
C CYS A 352 -1.21 -15.64 6.40
N GLU A 353 -0.71 -16.51 7.28
CA GLU A 353 -1.55 -17.33 8.13
C GLU A 353 -2.08 -16.51 9.32
N GLY A 354 -3.40 -16.51 9.48
CA GLY A 354 -4.05 -15.91 10.64
C GLY A 354 -3.69 -16.66 11.93
N VAL A 355 -3.95 -16.05 13.09
CA VAL A 355 -3.74 -16.69 14.40
C VAL A 355 -4.61 -17.97 14.47
N GLY A 356 -3.98 -19.14 14.31
CA GLY A 356 -4.67 -20.43 14.31
C GLY A 356 -4.20 -21.43 13.23
N GLY A 357 -3.38 -21.00 12.26
CA GLY A 357 -2.70 -21.93 11.34
C GLY A 357 -1.72 -22.82 12.11
N THR A 358 -2.02 -24.11 12.19
CA THR A 358 -1.05 -25.08 12.74
C THR A 358 0.06 -25.19 11.71
N ILE A 359 1.30 -24.89 12.11
CA ILE A 359 2.48 -25.20 11.29
C ILE A 359 2.51 -26.74 11.17
N VAL A 360 2.16 -27.28 10.00
CA VAL A 360 2.26 -28.71 9.69
C VAL A 360 3.58 -28.99 9.00
#